data_AF-A0A7V5X4X9-F1
#
_entry.id   AF-A0A7V5X4X9-F1
#
_cell.length_a   1.000
_cell.length_b   1.000
_cell.length_c   1.000
_cell.angle_alpha   90.00
_cell.angle_beta   90.00
_cell.angle_gamma   90.00
#
_symmetry.space_group_name_H-M   'P 1'
#
loop_
_entity.id
_entity.type
_entity.pdbx_description
1 polymer ?
#
loop_
_entity_poly.entity_id
_entity_poly.type
_entity_poly.pdbx_seq_one_letter_code
_entity_poly.pdbx_strand_id
1 'polypeptide(L)'
;MHSKQFTGIFSILLFLSLFALPVSCGGGSSSGVIVLSSDKAITAFSFTAAENPQLGADITGTIDEADGTILLAGPLDEDDVAGLKASFTTTGKEVSVGGVVQESAVTANSFAGPLTYRVTAADGSTRDYTVFAAYWKHPSDLADNISPDEQDAWLDVQVAMDNNGNALIVWSQSGGSHHQIFKSEYRSGTWTHPQDVTEHISPDGPDATDSPQVAMDNNGNALIVWHQSDGSTNLIFKSEYRSGVWTHPQALTEYISLDGKYAESPQLAMDDSGNALIVWEQHNGSNWQIFKSEYRSGAWTDPSAVSEGGSVIDPQVAMDDSGNALIVWSQDAGHLNQVFMSEYRGGAWTDPVNISQSEHTAECAQVVMDNNGNALIVWYQSDGDNLQTFKSEYRSGEWTHPSGLADNISPDGQDAYVPQVAMDASGNALITWDQTVDGGNLQIYKSEYRDGGWTHPAGPEDSISPDGDAYNNQVAMNAGGNAVIVWEEYDGVASRILKSEYRGGVWTPPEGLDDGISPDGQDPDFPRVAMDALGNALIVWCQDDGSRRQIFKSEYRFWDE
;
A
#
# COMPACT_ATOMS: atom_id res chain seq x y z
N MET A 1 -1.70 -53.81 32.67
CA MET A 1 -0.65 -54.16 31.68
C MET A 1 -0.17 -52.86 31.06
N HIS A 2 1.14 -52.64 31.16
CA HIS A 2 1.93 -51.59 30.52
C HIS A 2 1.62 -50.11 30.83
N SER A 3 2.15 -49.69 31.98
CA SER A 3 2.62 -48.35 32.28
C SER A 3 3.77 -47.92 31.35
N LYS A 4 3.79 -46.67 30.89
CA LYS A 4 5.03 -45.93 30.66
C LYS A 4 4.88 -44.51 31.21
N GLN A 5 5.47 -44.29 32.37
CA GLN A 5 5.85 -42.97 32.86
C GLN A 5 7.09 -42.52 32.09
N PHE A 6 7.11 -41.28 31.63
CA PHE A 6 8.35 -40.58 31.29
C PHE A 6 8.49 -39.39 32.23
N THR A 7 9.39 -39.56 33.20
CA THR A 7 9.82 -38.54 34.15
C THR A 7 11.00 -37.82 33.50
N GLY A 8 10.79 -36.57 33.05
CA GLY A 8 11.86 -35.71 32.56
C GLY A 8 12.38 -34.81 33.68
N ILE A 9 13.47 -35.23 34.32
CA ILE A 9 14.23 -34.42 35.27
C ILE A 9 15.24 -33.60 34.44
N PHE A 10 15.10 -32.27 34.39
CA PHE A 10 16.16 -31.40 33.87
C PHE A 10 17.21 -31.22 34.97
N SER A 11 18.34 -31.92 34.81
CA SER A 11 19.54 -31.74 35.63
C SER A 11 20.28 -30.48 35.22
N ILE A 12 20.47 -29.58 36.19
CA ILE A 12 21.41 -28.45 36.14
C ILE A 12 22.83 -29.02 36.10
N LEU A 13 23.52 -28.88 34.97
CA LEU A 13 24.94 -29.21 34.83
C LEU A 13 25.78 -27.97 35.19
N LEU A 14 26.25 -27.97 36.44
CA LEU A 14 27.27 -27.05 36.95
C LEU A 14 28.65 -27.52 36.44
N PHE A 15 29.26 -26.82 35.48
CA PHE A 15 30.63 -27.09 35.06
C PHE A 15 31.61 -26.51 36.09
N LEU A 16 32.07 -27.34 37.03
CA LEU A 16 33.26 -27.06 37.85
C LEU A 16 34.47 -27.70 37.16
N SER A 17 35.30 -26.90 36.50
CA SER A 17 36.61 -27.36 36.01
C SER A 17 37.67 -27.13 37.10
N LEU A 18 38.13 -28.23 37.68
CA LEU A 18 39.21 -28.27 38.68
C LEU A 18 40.55 -28.41 37.93
N PHE A 19 41.29 -27.31 37.76
CA PHE A 19 42.66 -27.36 37.23
C PHE A 19 43.68 -27.54 38.36
N ALA A 20 44.51 -28.58 38.25
CA ALA A 20 45.62 -28.85 39.13
C ALA A 20 46.79 -27.87 38.88
N LEU A 21 47.32 -27.28 39.96
CA LEU A 21 48.51 -26.44 39.96
C LEU A 21 49.80 -27.29 39.86
N PRO A 22 50.80 -26.91 39.05
CA PRO A 22 52.19 -27.08 39.41
C PRO A 22 52.69 -25.80 40.11
N VAL A 23 53.24 -26.00 41.31
CA VAL A 23 54.04 -24.99 42.00
C VAL A 23 55.28 -24.72 41.18
N SER A 24 55.40 -23.51 40.63
CA SER A 24 56.65 -22.94 40.14
C SER A 24 56.88 -21.62 40.87
N CYS A 25 57.88 -21.61 41.74
CA CYS A 25 58.44 -20.38 42.30
C CYS A 25 59.21 -19.64 41.19
N GLY A 26 58.67 -18.50 40.77
CA GLY A 26 59.36 -17.53 39.92
C GLY A 26 58.90 -16.13 40.33
N GLY A 27 59.76 -15.42 41.06
CA GLY A 27 59.49 -14.05 41.48
C GLY A 27 59.45 -13.10 40.29
N GLY A 28 58.34 -12.40 40.15
CA GLY A 28 58.14 -11.27 39.26
C GLY A 28 56.77 -10.67 39.54
N SER A 29 56.72 -9.52 40.19
CA SER A 29 55.48 -8.79 40.39
C SER A 29 55.01 -8.23 39.06
N SER A 30 54.17 -8.97 38.33
CA SER A 30 53.25 -8.35 37.39
C SER A 30 51.98 -8.05 38.16
N SER A 31 51.74 -6.77 38.45
CA SER A 31 50.39 -6.30 38.77
C SER A 31 49.50 -6.76 37.63
N GLY A 32 48.66 -7.77 37.88
CA GLY A 32 47.67 -8.22 36.90
C GLY A 32 46.70 -7.09 36.67
N VAL A 33 46.87 -6.37 35.56
CA VAL A 33 45.90 -5.36 35.14
C VAL A 33 44.65 -6.13 34.75
N ILE A 34 43.58 -6.00 35.54
CA ILE A 34 42.25 -6.48 35.14
C ILE A 34 41.83 -5.57 33.98
N VAL A 35 41.89 -6.09 32.75
CA VAL A 35 41.31 -5.41 31.59
C VAL A 35 39.83 -5.76 31.58
N LEU A 36 38.99 -4.77 31.88
CA LEU A 36 37.54 -4.92 31.83
C LEU A 36 37.09 -4.90 30.35
N SER A 37 36.07 -5.70 30.01
CA SER A 37 35.55 -5.72 28.65
C SER A 37 34.94 -4.37 28.27
N SER A 38 35.19 -3.95 27.03
CA SER A 38 34.60 -2.77 26.41
C SER A 38 33.36 -3.10 25.54
N ASP A 39 32.91 -4.36 25.54
CA ASP A 39 31.76 -4.83 24.76
C ASP A 39 30.46 -4.21 25.32
N LYS A 40 29.60 -3.73 24.42
CA LYS A 40 28.40 -2.94 24.74
C LYS A 40 27.40 -2.92 23.59
N ALA A 41 27.27 -4.04 22.90
CA ALA A 41 26.36 -4.17 21.79
C ALA A 41 24.98 -4.69 22.25
N ILE A 42 23.91 -4.30 21.56
CA ILE A 42 22.64 -5.05 21.54
C ILE A 42 22.69 -5.94 20.29
N THR A 43 22.50 -7.25 20.46
CA THR A 43 22.64 -8.23 19.37
C THR A 43 21.31 -8.86 18.96
N ALA A 44 20.26 -8.64 19.73
CA ALA A 44 18.89 -9.02 19.41
C ALA A 44 17.94 -8.11 20.18
N PHE A 45 16.83 -7.73 19.56
CA PHE A 45 15.77 -6.91 20.16
C PHE A 45 14.43 -7.29 19.53
N SER A 46 13.39 -7.52 20.33
CA SER A 46 12.06 -7.87 19.86
C SER A 46 10.96 -7.51 20.86
N PHE A 47 9.73 -7.41 20.38
CA PHE A 47 8.54 -7.51 21.20
C PHE A 47 7.92 -8.89 20.99
N THR A 48 7.81 -9.68 22.05
CA THR A 48 7.21 -11.02 21.95
C THR A 48 5.76 -10.99 22.42
N ALA A 49 4.86 -11.64 21.70
CA ALA A 49 3.44 -11.74 22.06
C ALA A 49 3.24 -12.41 23.43
N ALA A 50 4.15 -13.31 23.83
CA ALA A 50 4.12 -13.94 25.14
C ALA A 50 4.22 -12.95 26.32
N GLU A 51 4.93 -11.83 26.12
CA GLU A 51 5.18 -10.83 27.16
C GLU A 51 4.32 -9.56 27.00
N ASN A 52 3.76 -9.41 25.80
CA ASN A 52 2.92 -8.30 25.34
C ASN A 52 1.63 -8.89 24.73
N PRO A 53 0.64 -9.25 25.57
CA PRO A 53 -0.56 -9.97 25.12
C PRO A 53 -1.45 -9.19 24.14
N GLN A 54 -1.24 -7.88 24.01
CA GLN A 54 -1.90 -7.06 22.98
C GLN A 54 -1.37 -7.35 21.57
N LEU A 55 -0.21 -7.98 21.44
CA LEU A 55 0.35 -8.32 20.13
C LEU A 55 -0.19 -9.65 19.63
N GLY A 56 -0.69 -9.66 18.39
CA GLY A 56 -1.08 -10.89 17.70
C GLY A 56 0.11 -11.79 17.32
N ALA A 57 1.33 -11.25 17.24
CA ALA A 57 2.54 -11.98 16.86
C ALA A 57 3.82 -11.35 17.43
N ASP A 58 4.93 -12.10 17.37
CA ASP A 58 6.25 -11.57 17.73
C ASP A 58 6.75 -10.58 16.67
N ILE A 59 7.25 -9.42 17.12
CA ILE A 59 7.84 -8.38 16.27
C ILE A 59 9.35 -8.36 16.51
N THR A 60 10.13 -8.68 15.48
CA THR A 60 11.59 -8.70 15.56
C THR A 60 12.17 -7.37 15.08
N GLY A 61 13.07 -6.79 15.88
CA GLY A 61 13.76 -5.56 15.54
C GLY A 61 14.95 -5.79 14.61
N THR A 62 15.11 -4.90 13.64
CA THR A 62 16.29 -4.81 12.78
C THR A 62 17.29 -3.86 13.43
N ILE A 63 18.51 -4.33 13.69
CA ILE A 63 19.55 -3.57 14.39
C ILE A 63 20.58 -3.06 13.37
N ASP A 64 20.78 -1.74 13.32
CA ASP A 64 21.94 -1.13 12.67
C ASP A 64 23.02 -0.86 13.73
N GLU A 65 24.06 -1.70 13.72
CA GLU A 65 25.19 -1.59 14.65
C GLU A 65 26.20 -0.50 14.24
N ALA A 66 26.10 0.13 13.08
CA ALA A 66 26.91 1.30 12.75
C ALA A 66 26.26 2.55 13.34
N ASP A 67 24.97 2.73 13.07
CA ASP A 67 24.21 3.92 13.45
C ASP A 67 23.64 3.84 14.87
N GLY A 68 23.60 2.66 15.47
CA GLY A 68 22.99 2.46 16.78
C GLY A 68 21.49 2.67 16.71
N THR A 69 20.82 2.13 15.70
CA THR A 69 19.35 2.20 15.56
C THR A 69 18.75 0.81 15.61
N ILE A 70 17.51 0.73 16.12
CA ILE A 70 16.73 -0.49 16.13
C ILE A 70 15.34 -0.15 15.60
N LEU A 71 14.93 -0.76 14.50
CA LEU A 71 13.63 -0.53 13.88
C LEU A 71 12.73 -1.74 14.09
N LEU A 72 11.54 -1.53 14.66
CA LEU A 72 10.49 -2.53 14.81
C LEU A 72 9.28 -2.14 13.96
N ALA A 73 8.95 -2.99 13.00
CA ALA A 73 7.77 -2.86 12.18
C ALA A 73 6.92 -4.13 12.32
N GLY A 74 5.70 -3.96 12.83
CA GLY A 74 4.69 -5.00 12.95
C GLY A 74 3.29 -4.39 12.91
N PRO A 75 2.24 -5.22 12.98
CA PRO A 75 0.86 -4.76 13.04
C PRO A 75 0.62 -4.14 14.42
N LEU A 76 0.91 -2.84 14.54
CA LEU A 76 0.79 -2.07 15.77
C LEU A 76 -0.10 -0.88 15.49
N ASP A 77 -1.03 -0.61 16.39
CA ASP A 77 -1.78 0.63 16.45
C ASP A 77 -1.27 1.50 17.63
N GLU A 78 -1.77 2.73 17.74
CA GLU A 78 -1.29 3.70 18.74
C GLU A 78 -1.45 3.21 20.19
N ASP A 79 -2.49 2.41 20.46
CA ASP A 79 -2.72 1.84 21.78
C ASP A 79 -1.76 0.70 22.14
N ASP A 80 -1.18 0.01 21.15
CA ASP A 80 -0.29 -1.14 21.37
C ASP A 80 1.09 -0.74 21.87
N VAL A 81 1.56 0.44 21.48
CA VAL A 81 2.92 0.92 21.77
C VAL A 81 3.06 1.46 23.19
N ALA A 82 1.97 1.52 23.95
CA ALA A 82 1.97 1.88 25.35
C ALA A 82 2.40 0.69 26.24
N GLY A 83 3.56 0.80 26.87
CA GLY A 83 3.96 -0.15 27.92
C GLY A 83 4.47 -1.51 27.41
N LEU A 84 5.02 -1.55 26.19
CA LEU A 84 5.68 -2.74 25.64
C LEU A 84 6.92 -3.14 26.45
N LYS A 85 7.09 -4.44 26.66
CA LYS A 85 8.27 -5.07 27.24
C LYS A 85 9.15 -5.62 26.14
N ALA A 86 10.32 -5.03 25.99
CA ALA A 86 11.32 -5.47 25.01
C ALA A 86 12.09 -6.70 25.51
N SER A 87 12.23 -7.70 24.65
CA SER A 87 13.14 -8.83 24.81
C SER A 87 14.44 -8.52 24.08
N PHE A 88 15.58 -8.53 24.76
CA PHE A 88 16.86 -8.17 24.15
C PHE A 88 18.05 -8.98 24.69
N THR A 89 19.08 -9.12 23.85
CA THR A 89 20.38 -9.68 24.23
C THR A 89 21.45 -8.61 24.09
N THR A 90 22.32 -8.49 25.10
CA THR A 90 23.44 -7.54 25.09
C THR A 90 24.77 -8.19 25.45
N THR A 91 25.86 -7.64 24.92
CA THR A 91 27.23 -7.96 25.36
C THR A 91 27.72 -7.05 26.49
N GLY A 92 26.98 -5.98 26.80
CA GLY A 92 27.26 -5.07 27.90
C GLY A 92 26.95 -5.66 29.27
N LYS A 93 27.40 -4.95 30.31
CA LYS A 93 27.12 -5.28 31.71
C LYS A 93 25.69 -4.86 32.13
N GLU A 94 25.18 -3.77 31.58
CA GLU A 94 23.90 -3.18 31.97
C GLU A 94 23.27 -2.45 30.78
N VAL A 95 21.94 -2.45 30.69
CA VAL A 95 21.17 -1.64 29.75
C VAL A 95 20.24 -0.72 30.53
N SER A 96 20.13 0.53 30.12
CA SER A 96 19.32 1.54 30.80
C SER A 96 18.59 2.45 29.82
N VAL A 97 17.44 2.99 30.23
CA VAL A 97 16.69 4.03 29.52
C VAL A 97 16.49 5.18 30.49
N GLY A 98 16.95 6.39 30.15
CA GLY A 98 16.91 7.54 31.08
C GLY A 98 17.60 7.30 32.42
N GLY A 99 18.56 6.36 32.49
CA GLY A 99 19.23 5.93 33.73
C GLY A 99 18.47 4.89 34.56
N VAL A 100 17.28 4.46 34.14
CA VAL A 100 16.55 3.33 34.74
C VAL A 100 17.02 2.04 34.09
N VAL A 101 17.49 1.09 34.91
CA VAL A 101 17.94 -0.24 34.44
C VAL A 101 16.78 -0.98 33.77
N GLN A 102 17.05 -1.55 32.60
CA GLN A 102 16.12 -2.34 31.81
C GLN A 102 16.39 -3.83 32.04
N GLU A 103 15.36 -4.55 32.47
CA GLU A 103 15.35 -6.01 32.53
C GLU A 103 14.61 -6.53 31.29
N SER A 104 15.31 -7.33 30.47
CA SER A 104 14.74 -7.95 29.26
C SER A 104 13.47 -8.72 29.58
N ALA A 105 12.45 -8.57 28.73
CA ALA A 105 11.11 -9.14 28.86
C ALA A 105 10.31 -8.66 30.10
N VAL A 106 10.84 -7.74 30.90
CA VAL A 106 10.24 -7.33 32.19
C VAL A 106 9.92 -5.84 32.21
N THR A 107 10.89 -4.99 31.88
CA THR A 107 10.69 -3.53 31.98
C THR A 107 9.84 -3.02 30.83
N ALA A 108 8.67 -2.48 31.17
CA ALA A 108 7.75 -1.86 30.23
C ALA A 108 8.17 -0.41 29.92
N ASN A 109 8.11 -0.04 28.64
CA ASN A 109 8.33 1.33 28.17
C ASN A 109 7.28 1.72 27.15
N SER A 110 7.10 3.03 26.93
CA SER A 110 6.33 3.53 25.79
C SER A 110 7.25 3.65 24.57
N PHE A 111 6.73 3.26 23.40
CA PHE A 111 7.38 3.41 22.10
C PHE A 111 6.55 4.30 21.15
N ALA A 112 5.70 5.16 21.71
CA ALA A 112 4.99 6.20 20.94
C ALA A 112 5.95 7.23 20.28
N GLY A 113 7.21 7.25 20.71
CA GLY A 113 8.30 8.00 20.10
C GLY A 113 9.64 7.28 20.28
N PRO A 114 10.74 7.84 19.72
CA PRO A 114 12.04 7.19 19.73
C PRO A 114 12.61 7.03 21.15
N LEU A 115 13.02 5.81 21.51
CA LEU A 115 13.51 5.50 22.85
C LEU A 115 14.99 5.12 22.87
N THR A 116 15.80 5.85 23.63
CA THR A 116 17.24 5.58 23.72
C THR A 116 17.59 4.55 24.79
N TYR A 117 18.05 3.37 24.36
CA TYR A 117 18.65 2.34 25.19
C TYR A 117 20.17 2.53 25.27
N ARG A 118 20.69 2.77 26.47
CA ARG A 118 22.13 2.89 26.74
C ARG A 118 22.68 1.59 27.30
N VAL A 119 23.61 0.98 26.59
CA VAL A 119 24.40 -0.17 27.04
C VAL A 119 25.69 0.31 27.70
N THR A 120 25.97 -0.17 28.91
CA THR A 120 27.22 0.11 29.65
C THR A 120 28.09 -1.14 29.69
N ALA A 121 29.32 -1.03 29.19
CA ALA A 121 30.33 -2.08 29.23
C ALA A 121 30.90 -2.28 30.65
N ALA A 122 31.65 -3.37 30.85
CA ALA A 122 32.30 -3.63 32.13
C ALA A 122 33.37 -2.57 32.49
N ASP A 123 34.00 -1.96 31.49
CA ASP A 123 34.97 -0.87 31.66
C ASP A 123 34.34 0.51 31.91
N GLY A 124 33.01 0.60 31.88
CA GLY A 124 32.24 1.84 32.07
C GLY A 124 32.02 2.66 30.80
N SER A 125 32.56 2.25 29.65
CA SER A 125 32.23 2.86 28.36
C SER A 125 30.78 2.54 27.96
N THR A 126 30.14 3.44 27.22
CA THR A 126 28.72 3.33 26.87
C THR A 126 28.49 3.39 25.37
N ARG A 127 27.36 2.81 24.94
CA ARG A 127 26.84 2.90 23.57
C ARG A 127 25.33 3.07 23.64
N ASP A 128 24.82 3.95 22.81
CA ASP A 128 23.38 4.24 22.74
C ASP A 128 22.79 3.56 21.50
N TYR A 129 21.56 3.09 21.66
CA TYR A 129 20.70 2.56 20.62
C TYR A 129 19.38 3.33 20.64
N THR A 130 18.99 3.97 19.55
CA THR A 130 17.68 4.58 19.42
C THR A 130 16.72 3.56 18.81
N VAL A 131 15.68 3.22 19.57
CA VAL A 131 14.67 2.25 19.18
C VAL A 131 13.45 2.99 18.64
N PHE A 132 13.00 2.61 17.46
CA PHE A 132 11.80 3.14 16.81
C PHE A 132 10.81 1.99 16.58
N ALA A 133 9.53 2.27 16.85
CA ALA A 133 8.43 1.40 16.48
C ALA A 133 7.57 2.13 15.44
N ALA A 134 7.22 1.42 14.35
CA ALA A 134 6.20 1.90 13.43
C ALA A 134 4.83 1.41 13.89
N TYR A 135 3.85 2.31 13.84
CA TYR A 135 2.48 2.00 14.24
C TYR A 135 1.49 2.91 13.48
N TRP A 136 0.23 2.48 13.45
CA TRP A 136 -0.86 3.24 12.85
C TRP A 136 -1.36 4.35 13.77
N LYS A 137 -1.61 5.52 13.18
CA LYS A 137 -2.47 6.55 13.76
C LYS A 137 -3.72 6.67 12.92
N HIS A 138 -4.86 6.59 13.60
CA HIS A 138 -6.20 6.74 13.04
C HIS A 138 -6.78 8.11 13.44
N PRO A 139 -7.76 8.65 12.71
CA PRO A 139 -8.44 9.85 13.12
C PRO A 139 -9.13 9.65 14.48
N SER A 140 -8.96 10.60 15.40
CA SER A 140 -9.51 10.42 16.76
C SER A 140 -11.03 10.57 16.82
N ASP A 141 -11.60 11.36 15.91
CA ASP A 141 -13.03 11.62 15.78
C ASP A 141 -13.37 12.18 14.38
N LEU A 142 -14.65 12.51 14.16
CA LEU A 142 -15.14 13.06 12.89
C LEU A 142 -14.62 14.47 12.55
N ALA A 143 -14.01 15.19 13.50
CA ALA A 143 -13.39 16.49 13.24
C ALA A 143 -11.94 16.38 12.75
N ASP A 144 -11.31 15.21 12.87
CA ASP A 144 -9.95 14.94 12.40
C ASP A 144 -9.95 14.53 10.91
N ASN A 145 -10.46 15.43 10.07
CA ASN A 145 -10.53 15.29 8.63
C ASN A 145 -9.52 16.23 7.94
N ILE A 146 -9.22 15.99 6.65
CA ILE A 146 -8.18 16.73 5.91
C ILE A 146 -8.70 17.66 4.81
N SER A 147 -10.02 17.67 4.59
CA SER A 147 -10.65 18.51 3.57
C SER A 147 -11.22 19.79 4.19
N PRO A 148 -11.45 20.85 3.40
CA PRO A 148 -12.09 22.05 3.90
C PRO A 148 -13.50 21.78 4.43
N ASP A 149 -13.82 22.27 5.62
CA ASP A 149 -15.10 22.02 6.30
C ASP A 149 -16.32 22.70 5.63
N GLU A 150 -16.13 23.53 4.59
CA GLU A 150 -17.22 24.37 4.06
C GLU A 150 -18.19 23.62 3.15
N GLN A 151 -17.76 22.53 2.50
CA GLN A 151 -18.47 21.88 1.40
C GLN A 151 -18.18 20.38 1.31
N ASP A 152 -19.06 19.61 0.67
CA ASP A 152 -18.92 18.15 0.55
C ASP A 152 -17.78 17.75 -0.39
N ALA A 153 -16.88 16.90 0.12
CA ALA A 153 -15.96 16.11 -0.67
C ALA A 153 -16.69 14.96 -1.37
N TRP A 154 -16.28 14.61 -2.59
CA TRP A 154 -16.93 13.62 -3.45
C TRP A 154 -16.15 12.30 -3.53
N LEU A 155 -16.72 11.32 -4.25
CA LEU A 155 -16.40 9.88 -4.18
C LEU A 155 -15.07 9.43 -4.80
N ASP A 156 -14.10 10.31 -5.03
CA ASP A 156 -12.92 9.99 -5.84
C ASP A 156 -11.61 10.43 -5.19
N VAL A 157 -11.41 10.03 -3.93
CA VAL A 157 -10.09 10.17 -3.31
C VAL A 157 -9.10 9.24 -3.99
N GLN A 158 -7.88 9.72 -4.22
CA GLN A 158 -6.74 8.91 -4.66
C GLN A 158 -5.50 9.28 -3.86
N VAL A 159 -4.58 8.32 -3.74
CA VAL A 159 -3.37 8.45 -2.93
C VAL A 159 -2.15 7.87 -3.63
N ALA A 160 -1.01 8.54 -3.49
CA ALA A 160 0.29 8.03 -3.91
C ALA A 160 1.36 8.35 -2.87
N MET A 161 2.40 7.51 -2.80
CA MET A 161 3.57 7.70 -1.95
C MET A 161 4.85 7.48 -2.75
N ASP A 162 5.90 8.22 -2.41
CA ASP A 162 7.26 7.89 -2.87
C ASP A 162 8.04 7.10 -1.81
N ASN A 163 9.18 6.50 -2.21
CA ASN A 163 10.00 5.68 -1.33
C ASN A 163 10.77 6.46 -0.25
N ASN A 164 10.67 7.80 -0.22
CA ASN A 164 11.19 8.64 0.86
C ASN A 164 10.10 8.99 1.89
N GLY A 165 8.90 8.43 1.73
CA GLY A 165 7.75 8.66 2.60
C GLY A 165 7.00 9.95 2.32
N ASN A 166 7.28 10.68 1.22
CA ASN A 166 6.39 11.77 0.80
C ASN A 166 5.09 11.17 0.30
N ALA A 167 3.98 11.89 0.48
CA ALA A 167 2.66 11.42 0.09
C ALA A 167 1.81 12.52 -0.52
N LEU A 168 0.91 12.14 -1.42
CA LEU A 168 -0.12 12.98 -1.99
C LEU A 168 -1.47 12.31 -1.86
N ILE A 169 -2.46 13.09 -1.45
CA ILE A 169 -3.88 12.73 -1.45
C ILE A 169 -4.58 13.75 -2.34
N VAL A 170 -5.39 13.29 -3.30
CA VAL A 170 -6.15 14.15 -4.22
C VAL A 170 -7.61 13.75 -4.20
N TRP A 171 -8.51 14.72 -4.31
CA TRP A 171 -9.95 14.46 -4.32
C TRP A 171 -10.70 15.57 -5.07
N SER A 172 -11.94 15.30 -5.45
CA SER A 172 -12.88 16.31 -5.92
C SER A 172 -13.77 16.78 -4.77
N GLN A 173 -14.05 18.07 -4.69
CA GLN A 173 -14.92 18.66 -3.66
C GLN A 173 -15.63 19.89 -4.20
N SER A 174 -16.83 20.18 -3.68
CA SER A 174 -17.54 21.40 -4.05
C SER A 174 -16.74 22.63 -3.61
N GLY A 175 -16.27 23.43 -4.58
CA GLY A 175 -15.64 24.74 -4.38
C GLY A 175 -16.65 25.89 -4.26
N GLY A 176 -17.93 25.60 -4.04
CA GLY A 176 -19.03 26.56 -4.03
C GLY A 176 -20.18 26.16 -4.95
N SER A 177 -20.19 26.65 -6.18
CA SER A 177 -21.20 26.24 -7.18
C SER A 177 -20.74 25.10 -8.09
N HIS A 178 -19.46 24.72 -8.00
CA HIS A 178 -18.82 23.76 -8.88
C HIS A 178 -17.89 22.84 -8.12
N HIS A 179 -17.71 21.60 -8.60
CA HIS A 179 -16.68 20.70 -8.09
C HIS A 179 -15.29 21.12 -8.58
N GLN A 180 -14.29 21.08 -7.70
CA GLN A 180 -12.91 21.44 -7.95
C GLN A 180 -11.96 20.36 -7.40
N ILE A 181 -10.75 20.29 -7.93
CA ILE A 181 -9.73 19.32 -7.49
C ILE A 181 -8.88 19.92 -6.39
N PHE A 182 -8.80 19.21 -5.27
CA PHE A 182 -7.99 19.58 -4.10
C PHE A 182 -6.88 18.56 -3.90
N LYS A 183 -5.86 18.95 -3.11
CA LYS A 183 -4.78 18.06 -2.72
C LYS A 183 -4.28 18.33 -1.31
N SER A 184 -3.87 17.27 -0.63
CA SER A 184 -3.08 17.30 0.59
C SER A 184 -1.72 16.68 0.32
N GLU A 185 -0.67 17.26 0.87
CA GLU A 185 0.71 16.88 0.55
C GLU A 185 1.54 16.71 1.82
N TYR A 186 2.18 15.55 1.97
CA TYR A 186 3.16 15.29 3.02
C TYR A 186 4.57 15.39 2.44
N ARG A 187 5.35 16.36 2.92
CA ARG A 187 6.76 16.50 2.57
C ARG A 187 7.58 16.96 3.75
N SER A 188 8.82 16.48 3.82
CA SER A 188 9.79 16.91 4.84
C SER A 188 9.26 16.81 6.28
N GLY A 189 8.49 15.76 6.58
CA GLY A 189 7.95 15.54 7.92
C GLY A 189 6.62 16.25 8.23
N THR A 190 6.04 17.01 7.30
CA THR A 190 4.87 17.85 7.57
C THR A 190 3.79 17.71 6.50
N TRP A 191 2.53 17.66 6.93
CA TRP A 191 1.37 17.74 6.06
C TRP A 191 1.01 19.20 5.75
N THR A 192 0.66 19.45 4.50
CA THR A 192 0.01 20.69 4.04
C THR A 192 -1.36 20.33 3.49
N HIS A 193 -2.40 20.84 4.15
CA HIS A 193 -3.81 20.66 3.79
C HIS A 193 -4.37 21.98 3.24
N PRO A 194 -5.35 21.94 2.32
CA PRO A 194 -6.07 23.14 1.91
C PRO A 194 -6.80 23.74 3.10
N GLN A 195 -6.70 25.05 3.30
CA GLN A 195 -7.28 25.73 4.44
C GLN A 195 -8.76 26.10 4.25
N ASP A 196 -9.17 26.29 3.00
CA ASP A 196 -10.54 26.60 2.62
C ASP A 196 -10.79 26.15 1.16
N VAL A 197 -12.05 26.22 0.73
CA VAL A 197 -12.48 25.87 -0.63
C VAL A 197 -11.85 26.67 -1.79
N THR A 198 -11.04 27.69 -1.53
CA THR A 198 -10.34 28.45 -2.57
C THR A 198 -8.95 27.89 -2.91
N GLU A 199 -8.44 26.95 -2.12
CA GLU A 199 -7.13 26.32 -2.32
C GLU A 199 -7.22 25.05 -3.19
N HIS A 200 -7.79 25.17 -4.40
CA HIS A 200 -7.87 24.11 -5.39
C HIS A 200 -6.82 24.22 -6.51
N ILE A 201 -6.54 23.11 -7.21
CA ILE A 201 -5.53 23.04 -8.28
C ILE A 201 -6.12 23.07 -9.69
N SER A 202 -7.44 22.89 -9.81
CA SER A 202 -8.15 22.98 -11.08
C SER A 202 -8.42 24.44 -11.48
N PRO A 203 -8.44 24.76 -12.79
CA PRO A 203 -8.88 26.06 -13.27
C PRO A 203 -10.28 26.44 -12.80
N ASP A 204 -10.49 27.73 -12.54
CA ASP A 204 -11.83 28.28 -12.31
C ASP A 204 -12.75 27.97 -13.49
N GLY A 205 -13.97 27.52 -13.20
CA GLY A 205 -14.93 27.21 -14.25
C GLY A 205 -15.98 26.19 -13.83
N PRO A 206 -16.62 25.55 -14.82
CA PRO A 206 -17.51 24.41 -14.61
C PRO A 206 -16.80 23.25 -13.92
N ASP A 207 -17.61 22.25 -13.53
CA ASP A 207 -17.19 21.16 -12.66
C ASP A 207 -15.93 20.43 -13.18
N ALA A 208 -14.91 20.38 -12.33
CA ALA A 208 -13.82 19.42 -12.39
C ALA A 208 -14.32 18.13 -11.73
N THR A 209 -14.92 17.28 -12.55
CA THR A 209 -15.62 16.06 -12.14
C THR A 209 -14.69 14.86 -12.07
N ASP A 210 -15.30 13.77 -11.59
CA ASP A 210 -14.83 12.45 -11.20
C ASP A 210 -13.46 11.96 -11.73
N SER A 211 -12.83 11.08 -10.94
CA SER A 211 -11.59 10.37 -11.30
C SER A 211 -10.31 11.23 -11.44
N PRO A 212 -9.93 12.09 -10.47
CA PRO A 212 -8.54 12.49 -10.38
C PRO A 212 -7.66 11.25 -10.20
N GLN A 213 -6.43 11.28 -10.70
CA GLN A 213 -5.41 10.24 -10.50
C GLN A 213 -4.10 10.90 -10.11
N VAL A 214 -3.28 10.21 -9.33
CA VAL A 214 -2.00 10.73 -8.83
C VAL A 214 -0.90 9.68 -8.90
N ALA A 215 0.29 10.09 -9.30
CA ALA A 215 1.51 9.28 -9.25
C ALA A 215 2.71 10.11 -8.81
N MET A 216 3.68 9.47 -8.17
CA MET A 216 4.92 10.07 -7.68
C MET A 216 6.13 9.23 -8.07
N ASP A 217 7.27 9.89 -8.30
CA ASP A 217 8.57 9.23 -8.43
C ASP A 217 9.40 9.33 -7.14
N ASN A 218 10.45 8.52 -7.02
CA ASN A 218 11.33 8.52 -5.85
C ASN A 218 12.24 9.75 -5.70
N ASN A 219 12.20 10.70 -6.64
CA ASN A 219 12.82 12.02 -6.48
C ASN A 219 11.81 13.05 -5.93
N GLY A 220 10.58 12.62 -5.67
CA GLY A 220 9.48 13.43 -5.19
C GLY A 220 8.77 14.22 -6.29
N ASN A 221 9.09 14.03 -7.58
CA ASN A 221 8.26 14.57 -8.65
C ASN A 221 6.88 13.91 -8.58
N ALA A 222 5.86 14.65 -9.01
CA ALA A 222 4.49 14.16 -8.94
C ALA A 222 3.66 14.68 -10.11
N LEU A 223 2.60 13.95 -10.44
CA LEU A 223 1.65 14.33 -11.46
C LEU A 223 0.25 13.98 -10.98
N ILE A 224 -0.67 14.92 -11.20
CA ILE A 224 -2.10 14.76 -10.93
C ILE A 224 -2.82 14.99 -12.25
N VAL A 225 -3.73 14.11 -12.62
CA VAL A 225 -4.57 14.24 -13.83
C VAL A 225 -6.03 14.13 -13.45
N TRP A 226 -6.90 14.85 -14.16
CA TRP A 226 -8.34 14.83 -13.97
C TRP A 226 -9.04 15.20 -15.27
N HIS A 227 -10.34 14.99 -15.35
CA HIS A 227 -11.16 15.57 -16.41
C HIS A 227 -11.98 16.74 -15.86
N GLN A 228 -12.22 17.75 -16.70
CA GLN A 228 -13.00 18.91 -16.31
C GLN A 228 -13.80 19.42 -17.50
N SER A 229 -15.02 19.90 -17.22
CA SER A 229 -15.87 20.48 -18.24
C SER A 229 -15.41 21.89 -18.63
N ASP A 230 -15.34 22.17 -19.93
CA ASP A 230 -15.15 23.53 -20.46
C ASP A 230 -16.48 24.29 -20.65
N GLY A 231 -17.60 23.69 -20.21
CA GLY A 231 -18.96 24.18 -20.41
C GLY A 231 -19.65 23.62 -21.65
N SER A 232 -18.95 22.88 -22.51
CA SER A 232 -19.49 22.18 -23.68
C SER A 232 -19.08 20.72 -23.74
N THR A 233 -17.84 20.39 -23.37
CA THR A 233 -17.25 19.06 -23.41
C THR A 233 -16.36 18.81 -22.18
N ASN A 234 -15.98 17.56 -21.95
CA ASN A 234 -15.01 17.19 -20.92
C ASN A 234 -13.62 17.10 -21.55
N LEU A 235 -12.63 17.67 -20.89
CA LEU A 235 -11.24 17.71 -21.35
C LEU A 235 -10.32 17.19 -20.24
N ILE A 236 -9.16 16.64 -20.61
CA ILE A 236 -8.18 16.13 -19.66
C ILE A 236 -7.20 17.23 -19.28
N PHE A 237 -7.02 17.46 -17.99
CA PHE A 237 -6.09 18.42 -17.42
C PHE A 237 -5.02 17.71 -16.60
N LYS A 238 -3.93 18.42 -16.31
CA LYS A 238 -2.87 17.92 -15.45
C LYS A 238 -2.21 19.01 -14.63
N SER A 239 -1.70 18.63 -13.47
CA SER A 239 -0.87 19.44 -12.58
C SER A 239 0.41 18.67 -12.28
N GLU A 240 1.56 19.33 -12.38
CA GLU A 240 2.86 18.67 -12.34
C GLU A 240 3.78 19.31 -11.30
N TYR A 241 4.38 18.50 -10.42
CA TYR A 241 5.44 18.91 -9.51
C TYR A 241 6.79 18.44 -10.04
N ARG A 242 7.63 19.39 -10.45
CA ARG A 242 8.99 19.10 -10.89
C ARG A 242 9.96 20.12 -10.35
N SER A 243 11.18 19.67 -10.03
CA SER A 243 12.25 20.55 -9.54
C SER A 243 11.84 21.42 -8.33
N GLY A 244 10.99 20.87 -7.46
CA GLY A 244 10.53 21.55 -6.25
C GLY A 244 9.34 22.51 -6.42
N VAL A 245 8.73 22.58 -7.61
CA VAL A 245 7.67 23.55 -7.93
C VAL A 245 6.48 22.88 -8.61
N TRP A 246 5.27 23.24 -8.16
CA TRP A 246 4.02 22.87 -8.81
C TRP A 246 3.72 23.78 -10.00
N THR A 247 3.25 23.19 -11.10
CA THR A 247 2.68 23.87 -12.26
C THR A 247 1.24 23.39 -12.44
N HIS A 248 0.28 24.27 -12.15
CA HIS A 248 -1.15 24.02 -12.30
C HIS A 248 -1.68 24.69 -13.57
N PRO A 249 -2.69 24.13 -14.26
CA PRO A 249 -3.34 24.82 -15.35
C PRO A 249 -4.10 26.04 -14.81
N GLN A 250 -3.95 27.18 -15.46
CA GLN A 250 -4.51 28.46 -15.02
C GLN A 250 -5.80 28.84 -15.77
N ALA A 251 -6.15 28.10 -16.82
CA ALA A 251 -7.32 28.35 -17.64
C ALA A 251 -7.84 27.06 -18.27
N LEU A 252 -9.12 27.06 -18.65
CA LEU A 252 -9.77 25.95 -19.37
C LEU A 252 -9.20 25.67 -20.77
N THR A 253 -8.24 26.47 -21.24
CA THR A 253 -7.52 26.22 -22.51
C THR A 253 -6.22 25.43 -22.32
N GLU A 254 -5.84 25.09 -21.09
CA GLU A 254 -4.60 24.40 -20.74
C GLU A 254 -4.82 22.89 -20.47
N TYR A 255 -5.47 22.22 -21.42
CA TYR A 255 -5.76 20.77 -21.40
C TYR A 255 -4.80 19.98 -22.31
N ILE A 256 -4.80 18.64 -22.18
CA ILE A 256 -3.94 17.72 -22.95
C ILE A 256 -4.71 16.85 -23.96
N SER A 257 -6.02 16.73 -23.83
CA SER A 257 -6.88 15.97 -24.75
C SER A 257 -7.09 16.70 -26.10
N LEU A 258 -7.82 16.08 -27.03
CA LEU A 258 -8.15 16.73 -28.30
C LEU A 258 -9.16 17.87 -28.13
N ASP A 259 -8.91 18.97 -28.84
CA ASP A 259 -9.79 20.16 -28.83
C ASP A 259 -11.21 19.84 -29.31
N GLY A 260 -12.21 20.29 -28.54
CA GLY A 260 -13.63 20.15 -28.84
C GLY A 260 -14.14 18.70 -28.88
N LYS A 261 -13.45 17.76 -28.23
CA LYS A 261 -13.82 16.33 -28.17
C LYS A 261 -13.90 15.86 -26.73
N TYR A 262 -14.98 15.14 -26.41
CA TYR A 262 -15.17 14.55 -25.08
C TYR A 262 -14.01 13.63 -24.74
N ALA A 263 -13.45 13.83 -23.57
CA ALA A 263 -12.44 12.99 -22.96
C ALA A 263 -12.72 12.79 -21.48
N GLU A 264 -12.55 11.56 -20.99
CA GLU A 264 -12.85 11.17 -19.61
C GLU A 264 -12.01 9.97 -19.16
N SER A 265 -12.20 9.55 -17.91
CA SER A 265 -11.53 8.39 -17.30
C SER A 265 -10.01 8.39 -17.45
N PRO A 266 -9.30 9.49 -17.09
CA PRO A 266 -7.85 9.51 -17.20
C PRO A 266 -7.21 8.52 -16.22
N GLN A 267 -6.11 7.90 -16.63
CA GLN A 267 -5.25 7.06 -15.79
C GLN A 267 -3.79 7.48 -15.98
N LEU A 268 -2.95 7.17 -14.99
CA LEU A 268 -1.58 7.67 -14.90
C LEU A 268 -0.62 6.64 -14.31
N ALA A 269 0.56 6.51 -14.92
CA ALA A 269 1.72 5.86 -14.34
C ALA A 269 2.98 6.73 -14.52
N MET A 270 3.93 6.62 -13.58
CA MET A 270 5.20 7.35 -13.58
C MET A 270 6.34 6.40 -13.17
N ASP A 271 7.51 6.55 -13.80
CA ASP A 271 8.73 5.83 -13.44
C ASP A 271 9.64 6.66 -12.52
N ASP A 272 10.64 6.01 -11.88
CA ASP A 272 11.57 6.69 -10.97
C ASP A 272 12.46 7.76 -11.61
N SER A 273 12.54 7.79 -12.93
CA SER A 273 13.24 8.84 -13.69
C SER A 273 12.33 10.04 -14.00
N GLY A 274 11.06 9.97 -13.59
CA GLY A 274 10.04 10.99 -13.82
C GLY A 274 9.45 10.96 -15.23
N ASN A 275 9.69 9.92 -16.03
CA ASN A 275 8.89 9.67 -17.24
C ASN A 275 7.47 9.29 -16.82
N ALA A 276 6.49 9.65 -17.63
CA ALA A 276 5.09 9.43 -17.27
C ALA A 276 4.27 9.07 -18.50
N LEU A 277 3.18 8.33 -18.28
CA LEU A 277 2.20 7.99 -19.29
C LEU A 277 0.81 8.30 -18.75
N ILE A 278 0.11 9.18 -19.46
CA ILE A 278 -1.30 9.47 -19.20
C ILE A 278 -2.10 8.80 -20.31
N VAL A 279 -3.14 8.06 -19.94
CA VAL A 279 -4.12 7.47 -20.87
C VAL A 279 -5.51 7.95 -20.53
N TRP A 280 -6.41 8.03 -21.51
CA TRP A 280 -7.81 8.43 -21.30
C TRP A 280 -8.72 7.90 -22.39
N GLU A 281 -10.01 7.91 -22.12
CA GLU A 281 -11.05 7.66 -23.11
C GLU A 281 -11.32 8.94 -23.91
N GLN A 282 -11.26 8.84 -25.23
CA GLN A 282 -11.45 9.98 -26.14
C GLN A 282 -12.53 9.68 -27.18
N HIS A 283 -13.56 10.49 -27.22
CA HIS A 283 -14.62 10.39 -28.22
C HIS A 283 -14.15 10.95 -29.57
N ASN A 284 -13.99 10.09 -30.57
CA ASN A 284 -13.52 10.49 -31.90
C ASN A 284 -14.62 11.05 -32.82
N GLY A 285 -15.86 11.13 -32.34
CA GLY A 285 -17.05 11.54 -33.11
C GLY A 285 -17.92 10.37 -33.57
N SER A 286 -17.51 9.13 -33.34
CA SER A 286 -18.32 7.93 -33.57
C SER A 286 -18.28 6.98 -32.39
N ASN A 287 -17.08 6.66 -31.88
CA ASN A 287 -16.85 5.77 -30.75
C ASN A 287 -15.86 6.39 -29.77
N TRP A 288 -15.80 5.86 -28.55
CA TRP A 288 -14.72 6.10 -27.61
C TRP A 288 -13.49 5.28 -27.99
N GLN A 289 -12.29 5.86 -27.86
CA GLN A 289 -11.00 5.23 -28.13
C GLN A 289 -10.01 5.57 -27.02
N ILE A 290 -9.05 4.70 -26.76
CA ILE A 290 -7.97 4.98 -25.81
C ILE A 290 -6.96 5.89 -26.49
N PHE A 291 -6.72 7.03 -25.87
CA PHE A 291 -5.67 7.96 -26.24
C PHE A 291 -4.61 8.01 -25.14
N LYS A 292 -3.42 8.47 -25.52
CA LYS A 292 -2.30 8.65 -24.60
C LYS A 292 -1.48 9.90 -24.89
N SER A 293 -0.76 10.36 -23.87
CA SER A 293 0.33 11.32 -23.95
C SER A 293 1.47 10.85 -23.04
N GLU A 294 2.69 10.91 -23.55
CA GLU A 294 3.89 10.37 -22.90
C GLU A 294 4.84 11.52 -22.56
N TYR A 295 5.33 11.57 -21.32
CA TYR A 295 6.47 12.40 -20.95
C TYR A 295 7.75 11.59 -21.07
N ARG A 296 8.55 11.89 -22.10
CA ARG A 296 9.85 11.23 -22.31
C ARG A 296 10.89 12.29 -22.66
N SER A 297 12.10 12.13 -22.13
CA SER A 297 13.24 13.02 -22.44
C SER A 297 12.95 14.52 -22.22
N GLY A 298 12.14 14.84 -21.20
CA GLY A 298 11.84 16.22 -20.82
C GLY A 298 10.68 16.89 -21.55
N ALA A 299 9.95 16.17 -22.41
CA ALA A 299 8.83 16.71 -23.16
C ALA A 299 7.64 15.75 -23.23
N TRP A 300 6.44 16.31 -23.27
CA TRP A 300 5.20 15.60 -23.53
C TRP A 300 5.00 15.38 -25.03
N THR A 301 4.50 14.21 -25.43
CA THR A 301 4.05 13.96 -26.79
C THR A 301 2.66 14.55 -27.02
N ASP A 302 2.36 14.89 -28.28
CA ASP A 302 0.99 15.17 -28.70
C ASP A 302 0.08 13.95 -28.45
N PRO A 303 -1.22 14.16 -28.18
CA PRO A 303 -2.17 13.09 -27.94
C PRO A 303 -2.31 12.18 -29.17
N SER A 304 -2.26 10.86 -28.96
CA SER A 304 -2.39 9.86 -30.03
C SER A 304 -3.23 8.67 -29.60
N ALA A 305 -3.94 8.05 -30.54
CA ALA A 305 -4.75 6.85 -30.30
C ALA A 305 -3.87 5.61 -30.09
N VAL A 306 -4.33 4.72 -29.21
CA VAL A 306 -3.74 3.39 -28.93
C VAL A 306 -4.67 2.28 -29.41
N SER A 307 -5.98 2.44 -29.16
CA SER A 307 -6.99 1.48 -29.61
C SER A 307 -7.46 1.80 -31.04
N GLU A 308 -8.01 0.77 -31.71
CA GLU A 308 -8.76 0.92 -32.95
C GLU A 308 -10.03 0.05 -32.91
N GLY A 309 -11.10 0.48 -33.59
CA GLY A 309 -12.31 -0.34 -33.82
C GLY A 309 -13.51 0.03 -32.95
N GLY A 310 -13.99 -0.94 -32.17
CA GLY A 310 -15.17 -0.79 -31.29
C GLY A 310 -14.96 0.23 -30.18
N SER A 311 -16.04 0.59 -29.50
CA SER A 311 -15.96 1.51 -28.35
C SER A 311 -15.20 0.85 -27.20
N VAL A 312 -14.39 1.64 -26.50
CA VAL A 312 -13.60 1.20 -25.34
C VAL A 312 -14.14 1.84 -24.07
N ILE A 313 -13.81 1.24 -22.93
CA ILE A 313 -14.04 1.76 -21.57
C ILE A 313 -12.93 1.28 -20.62
N ASP A 314 -12.80 1.94 -19.47
CA ASP A 314 -12.01 1.52 -18.33
C ASP A 314 -10.53 1.22 -18.67
N PRO A 315 -9.78 2.19 -19.22
CA PRO A 315 -8.35 1.99 -19.38
C PRO A 315 -7.69 1.83 -18.00
N GLN A 316 -6.56 1.14 -17.95
CA GLN A 316 -5.60 1.13 -16.84
C GLN A 316 -4.17 1.12 -17.39
N VAL A 317 -3.21 1.57 -16.58
CA VAL A 317 -1.82 1.73 -17.02
C VAL A 317 -0.82 1.38 -15.93
N ALA A 318 0.28 0.72 -16.30
CA ALA A 318 1.44 0.48 -15.45
C ALA A 318 2.74 0.80 -16.21
N MET A 319 3.80 1.16 -15.47
CA MET A 319 5.12 1.49 -16.02
C MET A 319 6.22 0.97 -15.10
N ASP A 320 7.31 0.46 -15.67
CA ASP A 320 8.53 0.11 -14.92
C ASP A 320 9.58 1.23 -14.96
N ASP A 321 10.60 1.13 -14.10
CA ASP A 321 11.72 2.09 -14.01
C ASP A 321 12.61 2.17 -15.27
N SER A 322 12.44 1.26 -16.23
CA SER A 322 13.08 1.35 -17.54
C SER A 322 12.24 2.11 -18.58
N GLY A 323 11.05 2.57 -18.18
CA GLY A 323 10.08 3.25 -19.04
C GLY A 323 9.35 2.31 -20.00
N ASN A 324 9.38 0.98 -19.75
CA ASN A 324 8.44 0.06 -20.38
C ASN A 324 7.06 0.30 -19.76
N ALA A 325 6.01 0.14 -20.55
CA ALA A 325 4.66 0.44 -20.10
C ALA A 325 3.65 -0.54 -20.68
N LEU A 326 2.52 -0.66 -19.99
CA LEU A 326 1.42 -1.52 -20.38
C LEU A 326 0.11 -0.74 -20.23
N ILE A 327 -0.72 -0.76 -21.26
CA ILE A 327 -2.07 -0.19 -21.24
C ILE A 327 -3.03 -1.35 -21.46
N VAL A 328 -4.05 -1.44 -20.60
CA VAL A 328 -5.13 -2.42 -20.72
C VAL A 328 -6.48 -1.71 -20.74
N TRP A 329 -7.47 -2.25 -21.44
CA TRP A 329 -8.81 -1.65 -21.53
C TRP A 329 -9.85 -2.70 -21.90
N SER A 330 -11.12 -2.38 -21.66
CA SER A 330 -12.26 -3.16 -22.15
C SER A 330 -12.72 -2.58 -23.49
N GLN A 331 -13.04 -3.43 -24.47
CA GLN A 331 -13.45 -3.01 -25.81
C GLN A 331 -14.59 -3.86 -26.36
N ASP A 332 -15.60 -3.19 -26.95
CA ASP A 332 -16.67 -3.85 -27.71
C ASP A 332 -16.07 -4.55 -28.94
N ALA A 333 -16.09 -5.88 -28.90
CA ALA A 333 -15.58 -6.76 -29.95
C ALA A 333 -16.70 -7.32 -30.85
N GLY A 334 -17.80 -6.59 -31.02
CA GLY A 334 -18.91 -6.97 -31.88
C GLY A 334 -20.06 -7.61 -31.13
N HIS A 335 -20.43 -7.03 -29.97
CA HIS A 335 -21.62 -7.22 -29.10
C HIS A 335 -21.28 -7.52 -27.63
N LEU A 336 -20.03 -7.87 -27.31
CA LEU A 336 -19.57 -8.14 -25.95
C LEU A 336 -18.22 -7.43 -25.73
N ASN A 337 -18.01 -6.93 -24.52
CA ASN A 337 -16.73 -6.37 -24.13
C ASN A 337 -15.69 -7.49 -23.93
N GLN A 338 -14.47 -7.23 -24.37
CA GLN A 338 -13.31 -8.09 -24.22
C GLN A 338 -12.14 -7.26 -23.69
N VAL A 339 -11.20 -7.90 -23.00
CA VAL A 339 -10.01 -7.22 -22.47
C VAL A 339 -8.92 -7.21 -23.54
N PHE A 340 -8.43 -6.01 -23.84
CA PHE A 340 -7.31 -5.78 -24.75
C PHE A 340 -6.13 -5.17 -24.01
N MET A 341 -4.95 -5.33 -24.60
CA MET A 341 -3.73 -4.66 -24.15
C MET A 341 -2.87 -4.15 -25.29
N SER A 342 -2.02 -3.16 -24.98
CA SER A 342 -0.90 -2.72 -25.82
C SER A 342 0.29 -2.46 -24.91
N GLU A 343 1.47 -2.89 -25.36
CA GLU A 343 2.70 -2.87 -24.56
C GLU A 343 3.77 -2.03 -25.24
N TYR A 344 4.47 -1.22 -24.45
CA TYR A 344 5.67 -0.50 -24.89
C TYR A 344 6.92 -1.21 -24.38
N ARG A 345 7.62 -1.89 -25.29
CA ARG A 345 8.95 -2.45 -25.04
C ARG A 345 9.86 -2.19 -26.23
N GLY A 346 11.13 -1.86 -25.95
CA GLY A 346 12.13 -1.69 -27.00
C GLY A 346 11.90 -0.48 -27.94
N GLY A 347 11.14 0.53 -27.49
CA GLY A 347 10.98 1.80 -28.20
C GLY A 347 9.72 1.93 -29.05
N ALA A 348 8.85 0.92 -29.09
CA ALA A 348 7.60 0.95 -29.84
C ALA A 348 6.46 0.29 -29.06
N TRP A 349 5.24 0.75 -29.34
CA TRP A 349 4.01 0.13 -28.86
C TRP A 349 3.64 -1.04 -29.77
N THR A 350 3.12 -2.12 -29.18
CA THR A 350 2.51 -3.21 -29.94
C THR A 350 1.15 -2.80 -30.48
N ASP A 351 0.71 -3.45 -31.56
CA ASP A 351 -0.70 -3.40 -31.94
C ASP A 351 -1.58 -3.95 -30.79
N PRO A 352 -2.82 -3.48 -30.64
CA PRO A 352 -3.76 -4.03 -29.66
C PRO A 352 -3.95 -5.55 -29.77
N VAL A 353 -3.90 -6.24 -28.64
CA VAL A 353 -4.09 -7.71 -28.54
C VAL A 353 -5.25 -8.01 -27.58
N ASN A 354 -6.19 -8.86 -28.00
CA ASN A 354 -7.24 -9.41 -27.12
C ASN A 354 -6.65 -10.55 -26.27
N ILE A 355 -6.78 -10.43 -24.94
CA ILE A 355 -6.23 -11.37 -23.96
C ILE A 355 -7.28 -12.19 -23.21
N SER A 356 -8.55 -11.82 -23.24
CA SER A 356 -9.65 -12.61 -22.65
C SER A 356 -10.04 -13.80 -23.53
N GLN A 357 -9.89 -13.65 -24.86
CA GLN A 357 -10.07 -14.70 -25.89
C GLN A 357 -11.31 -15.60 -25.71
N SER A 358 -12.46 -15.03 -25.37
CA SER A 358 -13.69 -15.79 -25.11
C SER A 358 -14.88 -15.24 -25.88
N GLU A 359 -15.98 -16.01 -25.87
CA GLU A 359 -17.28 -15.58 -26.37
C GLU A 359 -18.13 -14.88 -25.28
N HIS A 360 -17.50 -14.48 -24.16
CA HIS A 360 -18.17 -13.95 -22.97
C HIS A 360 -17.60 -12.60 -22.56
N THR A 361 -18.44 -11.73 -22.00
CA THR A 361 -18.01 -10.40 -21.51
C THR A 361 -16.87 -10.50 -20.50
N ALA A 362 -15.84 -9.67 -20.70
CA ALA A 362 -14.69 -9.50 -19.82
C ALA A 362 -14.39 -8.00 -19.64
N GLU A 363 -14.30 -7.54 -18.39
CA GLU A 363 -14.31 -6.11 -18.02
C GLU A 363 -13.52 -5.83 -16.72
N CYS A 364 -13.43 -4.54 -16.35
CA CYS A 364 -12.75 -4.02 -15.16
C CYS A 364 -11.35 -4.61 -14.96
N ALA A 365 -10.53 -4.55 -16.01
CA ALA A 365 -9.15 -4.97 -15.91
C ALA A 365 -8.37 -4.06 -14.94
N GLN A 366 -7.39 -4.61 -14.24
CA GLN A 366 -6.36 -3.89 -13.47
C GLN A 366 -4.98 -4.39 -13.88
N VAL A 367 -3.96 -3.56 -13.74
CA VAL A 367 -2.60 -3.88 -14.20
C VAL A 367 -1.51 -3.34 -13.27
N VAL A 368 -0.47 -4.14 -13.05
CA VAL A 368 0.76 -3.75 -12.34
C VAL A 368 1.99 -4.28 -13.05
N MET A 369 3.13 -3.62 -12.82
CA MET A 369 4.43 -4.00 -13.37
C MET A 369 5.52 -3.80 -12.31
N ASP A 370 6.47 -4.75 -12.20
CA ASP A 370 7.67 -4.58 -11.38
C ASP A 370 8.82 -3.94 -12.18
N ASN A 371 9.87 -3.53 -11.47
CA ASN A 371 11.04 -2.88 -12.07
C ASN A 371 11.90 -3.79 -12.96
N ASN A 372 11.65 -5.10 -12.98
CA ASN A 372 12.27 -6.05 -13.91
C ASN A 372 11.41 -6.24 -15.17
N GLY A 373 10.26 -5.56 -15.25
CA GLY A 373 9.31 -5.64 -16.33
C GLY A 373 8.36 -6.84 -16.25
N ASN A 374 8.33 -7.60 -15.16
CA ASN A 374 7.26 -8.58 -14.95
C ASN A 374 5.95 -7.83 -14.80
N ALA A 375 4.87 -8.36 -15.36
CA ALA A 375 3.57 -7.70 -15.35
C ALA A 375 2.45 -8.68 -15.02
N LEU A 376 1.38 -8.16 -14.44
CA LEU A 376 0.17 -8.92 -14.12
C LEU A 376 -1.04 -8.08 -14.52
N ILE A 377 -1.94 -8.69 -15.28
CA ILE A 377 -3.24 -8.15 -15.65
C ILE A 377 -4.30 -9.05 -15.03
N VAL A 378 -5.28 -8.48 -14.35
CA VAL A 378 -6.43 -9.20 -13.77
C VAL A 378 -7.72 -8.58 -14.26
N TRP A 379 -8.78 -9.38 -14.42
CA TRP A 379 -10.10 -8.90 -14.86
C TRP A 379 -11.19 -9.87 -14.37
N TYR A 380 -12.46 -9.45 -14.38
CA TYR A 380 -13.56 -10.38 -14.25
C TYR A 380 -14.13 -10.74 -15.62
N GLN A 381 -14.63 -11.96 -15.76
CA GLN A 381 -15.20 -12.46 -17.00
C GLN A 381 -16.27 -13.50 -16.74
N SER A 382 -17.32 -13.53 -17.56
CA SER A 382 -18.33 -14.57 -17.44
C SER A 382 -17.79 -15.93 -17.90
N ASP A 383 -18.00 -16.97 -17.09
CA ASP A 383 -17.68 -18.37 -17.41
C ASP A 383 -18.84 -19.12 -18.09
N GLY A 384 -19.95 -18.43 -18.36
CA GLY A 384 -21.19 -18.97 -18.89
C GLY A 384 -22.34 -19.02 -17.89
N ASP A 385 -22.05 -19.09 -16.59
CA ASP A 385 -23.04 -19.12 -15.52
C ASP A 385 -22.84 -17.99 -14.51
N ASN A 386 -21.58 -17.67 -14.16
CA ASN A 386 -21.19 -16.66 -13.17
C ASN A 386 -20.08 -15.75 -13.73
N LEU A 387 -19.79 -14.65 -13.04
CA LEU A 387 -18.57 -13.87 -13.21
C LEU A 387 -17.44 -14.49 -12.40
N GLN A 388 -16.26 -14.65 -13.00
CA GLN A 388 -15.07 -15.20 -12.35
C GLN A 388 -13.87 -14.29 -12.58
N THR A 389 -12.89 -14.32 -11.67
CA THR A 389 -11.66 -13.56 -11.79
C THR A 389 -10.62 -14.34 -12.59
N PHE A 390 -10.02 -13.70 -13.58
CA PHE A 390 -8.97 -14.25 -14.43
C PHE A 390 -7.71 -13.38 -14.38
N LYS A 391 -6.59 -13.94 -14.85
CA LYS A 391 -5.32 -13.23 -14.93
C LYS A 391 -4.50 -13.60 -16.17
N SER A 392 -3.69 -12.65 -16.62
CA SER A 392 -2.58 -12.87 -17.55
C SER A 392 -1.30 -12.38 -16.89
N GLU A 393 -0.23 -13.17 -16.97
CA GLU A 393 1.05 -12.80 -16.36
C GLU A 393 2.20 -12.81 -17.37
N TYR A 394 3.05 -11.79 -17.30
CA TYR A 394 4.29 -11.70 -18.06
C TYR A 394 5.45 -12.00 -17.12
N ARG A 395 6.13 -13.13 -17.35
CA ARG A 395 7.27 -13.56 -16.55
C ARG A 395 8.34 -14.15 -17.45
N SER A 396 9.61 -13.87 -17.14
CA SER A 396 10.75 -14.43 -17.88
C SER A 396 10.71 -14.20 -19.40
N GLY A 397 10.09 -13.11 -19.85
CA GLY A 397 10.03 -12.74 -21.27
C GLY A 397 8.81 -13.25 -22.03
N GLU A 398 7.90 -13.99 -21.39
CA GLU A 398 6.74 -14.61 -22.03
C GLU A 398 5.43 -14.28 -21.30
N TRP A 399 4.37 -14.08 -22.07
CA TRP A 399 3.00 -13.95 -21.57
C TRP A 399 2.37 -15.34 -21.38
N THR A 400 1.74 -15.54 -20.24
CA THR A 400 0.85 -16.68 -19.96
C THR A 400 -0.57 -16.13 -19.80
N HIS A 401 -1.46 -16.54 -20.70
CA HIS A 401 -2.89 -16.19 -20.69
C HIS A 401 -3.71 -17.39 -20.20
N PRO A 402 -4.96 -17.17 -19.73
CA PRO A 402 -5.87 -18.26 -19.39
C PRO A 402 -6.06 -19.20 -20.58
N SER A 403 -5.98 -20.50 -20.32
CA SER A 403 -6.18 -21.54 -21.33
C SER A 403 -7.65 -21.79 -21.69
N GLY A 404 -8.58 -21.22 -20.90
CA GLY A 404 -10.03 -21.27 -21.09
C GLY A 404 -10.78 -20.81 -19.83
N LEU A 405 -12.11 -20.94 -19.83
CA LEU A 405 -12.97 -20.45 -18.72
C LEU A 405 -12.76 -21.17 -17.38
N ALA A 406 -12.20 -22.39 -17.41
CA ALA A 406 -11.87 -23.15 -16.21
C ALA A 406 -10.51 -22.74 -15.58
N ASP A 407 -9.78 -21.82 -16.21
CA ASP A 407 -8.48 -21.30 -15.75
C ASP A 407 -8.67 -19.96 -15.01
N ASN A 408 -9.72 -19.90 -14.18
CA ASN A 408 -10.03 -18.78 -13.31
C ASN A 408 -9.35 -18.96 -11.93
N ILE A 409 -9.26 -17.89 -11.14
CA ILE A 409 -8.56 -17.89 -9.85
C ILE A 409 -9.47 -17.76 -8.64
N SER A 410 -10.77 -17.53 -8.86
CA SER A 410 -11.79 -17.38 -7.82
C SER A 410 -12.46 -18.73 -7.52
N PRO A 411 -13.02 -18.93 -6.32
CA PRO A 411 -13.90 -20.06 -6.07
C PRO A 411 -15.08 -20.11 -7.04
N ASP A 412 -15.30 -21.28 -7.65
CA ASP A 412 -16.43 -21.50 -8.56
C ASP A 412 -17.80 -21.37 -7.85
N GLY A 413 -18.84 -21.05 -8.62
CA GLY A 413 -20.25 -21.21 -8.23
C GLY A 413 -20.93 -19.96 -7.66
N GLN A 414 -20.18 -18.88 -7.45
CA GLN A 414 -20.68 -17.54 -7.14
C GLN A 414 -19.92 -16.52 -7.99
N ASP A 415 -20.48 -15.32 -8.10
CA ASP A 415 -19.87 -14.26 -8.88
C ASP A 415 -18.70 -13.58 -8.13
N ALA A 416 -17.60 -13.34 -8.83
CA ALA A 416 -16.45 -12.56 -8.40
C ALA A 416 -16.29 -11.29 -9.26
N TYR A 417 -16.06 -10.14 -8.62
CA TYR A 417 -16.09 -8.81 -9.23
C TYR A 417 -14.92 -7.95 -8.75
N VAL A 418 -14.72 -6.83 -9.46
CA VAL A 418 -13.84 -5.70 -9.04
C VAL A 418 -12.48 -6.18 -8.53
N PRO A 419 -11.72 -6.95 -9.34
CA PRO A 419 -10.41 -7.39 -8.91
C PRO A 419 -9.47 -6.20 -8.74
N GLN A 420 -8.59 -6.27 -7.75
CA GLN A 420 -7.50 -5.32 -7.51
C GLN A 420 -6.18 -6.08 -7.45
N VAL A 421 -5.06 -5.40 -7.71
CA VAL A 421 -3.76 -6.07 -7.80
C VAL A 421 -2.61 -5.18 -7.33
N ALA A 422 -1.65 -5.77 -6.63
CA ALA A 422 -0.37 -5.16 -6.26
C ALA A 422 0.80 -6.13 -6.49
N MET A 423 1.99 -5.61 -6.73
CA MET A 423 3.21 -6.39 -6.99
C MET A 423 4.43 -5.76 -6.31
N ASP A 424 5.32 -6.59 -5.76
CA ASP A 424 6.60 -6.12 -5.21
C ASP A 424 7.73 -6.11 -6.25
N ALA A 425 8.89 -5.59 -5.86
CA ALA A 425 10.06 -5.47 -6.74
C ALA A 425 10.68 -6.82 -7.17
N SER A 426 10.31 -7.92 -6.53
CA SER A 426 10.73 -9.29 -6.86
C SER A 426 9.70 -10.02 -7.75
N GLY A 427 8.58 -9.36 -8.05
CA GLY A 427 7.48 -9.92 -8.83
C GLY A 427 6.52 -10.80 -8.01
N ASN A 428 6.62 -10.81 -6.67
CA ASN A 428 5.56 -11.35 -5.82
C ASN A 428 4.32 -10.49 -5.99
N ALA A 429 3.14 -11.09 -5.96
CA ALA A 429 1.91 -10.39 -6.29
C ALA A 429 0.77 -10.79 -5.37
N LEU A 430 -0.18 -9.87 -5.23
CA LEU A 430 -1.42 -10.06 -4.47
C LEU A 430 -2.56 -9.59 -5.35
N ILE A 431 -3.57 -10.44 -5.51
CA ILE A 431 -4.83 -10.14 -6.20
C ILE A 431 -5.93 -10.24 -5.15
N THR A 432 -6.81 -9.26 -5.11
CA THR A 432 -8.02 -9.28 -4.26
C THR A 432 -9.25 -9.07 -5.12
N TRP A 433 -10.42 -9.53 -4.68
CA TRP A 433 -11.69 -9.32 -5.37
C TRP A 433 -12.87 -9.41 -4.40
N ASP A 434 -13.97 -8.80 -4.78
CA ASP A 434 -15.26 -8.91 -4.10
C ASP A 434 -15.95 -10.17 -4.65
N GLN A 435 -16.53 -11.01 -3.79
CA GLN A 435 -17.22 -12.21 -4.24
C GLN A 435 -18.50 -12.46 -3.45
N THR A 436 -19.56 -12.82 -4.17
CA THR A 436 -20.81 -13.22 -3.53
C THR A 436 -20.65 -14.54 -2.80
N VAL A 437 -21.34 -14.65 -1.66
CA VAL A 437 -21.44 -15.88 -0.89
C VAL A 437 -22.90 -16.30 -0.68
N ASP A 438 -23.09 -17.54 -0.20
CA ASP A 438 -24.42 -18.05 0.13
C ASP A 438 -25.15 -17.11 1.10
N GLY A 439 -26.26 -16.54 0.64
CA GLY A 439 -27.00 -15.50 1.38
C GLY A 439 -27.03 -14.14 0.68
N GLY A 440 -26.17 -13.93 -0.32
CA GLY A 440 -26.16 -12.75 -1.19
C GLY A 440 -25.26 -11.60 -0.72
N ASN A 441 -24.51 -11.78 0.38
CA ASN A 441 -23.50 -10.82 0.83
C ASN A 441 -22.25 -10.91 -0.06
N LEU A 442 -21.49 -9.83 -0.11
CA LEU A 442 -20.14 -9.78 -0.66
C LEU A 442 -19.12 -10.02 0.44
N GLN A 443 -18.03 -10.69 0.06
CA GLN A 443 -16.86 -10.89 0.90
C GLN A 443 -15.59 -10.72 0.07
N ILE A 444 -14.50 -10.34 0.72
CA ILE A 444 -13.21 -10.15 0.07
C ILE A 444 -12.43 -11.46 0.08
N TYR A 445 -11.91 -11.81 -1.08
CA TYR A 445 -11.01 -12.94 -1.29
C TYR A 445 -9.68 -12.47 -1.83
N LYS A 446 -8.68 -13.34 -1.75
CA LYS A 446 -7.35 -13.03 -2.25
C LYS A 446 -6.64 -14.22 -2.86
N SER A 447 -5.73 -13.94 -3.77
CA SER A 447 -4.75 -14.89 -4.28
C SER A 447 -3.35 -14.27 -4.25
N GLU A 448 -2.37 -15.08 -3.88
CA GLU A 448 -1.01 -14.59 -3.60
C GLU A 448 0.03 -15.38 -4.41
N TYR A 449 0.93 -14.68 -5.08
CA TYR A 449 2.12 -15.25 -5.69
C TYR A 449 3.33 -14.99 -4.79
N ARG A 450 3.87 -16.05 -4.18
CA ARG A 450 5.10 -16.00 -3.39
C ARG A 450 5.95 -17.23 -3.66
N ASP A 451 7.27 -17.10 -3.52
CA ASP A 451 8.23 -18.21 -3.66
C ASP A 451 8.09 -19.01 -4.98
N GLY A 452 7.67 -18.33 -6.05
CA GLY A 452 7.51 -18.92 -7.38
C GLY A 452 6.17 -19.65 -7.62
N GLY A 453 5.21 -19.59 -6.69
CA GLY A 453 3.93 -20.27 -6.80
C GLY A 453 2.73 -19.41 -6.40
N TRP A 454 1.60 -19.68 -7.04
CA TRP A 454 0.31 -19.07 -6.69
C TRP A 454 -0.39 -19.90 -5.60
N THR A 455 -0.95 -19.21 -4.62
CA THR A 455 -1.90 -19.74 -3.64
C THR A 455 -3.25 -19.09 -3.94
N HIS A 456 -4.23 -19.93 -4.28
CA HIS A 456 -5.62 -19.53 -4.53
C HIS A 456 -6.49 -19.97 -3.34
N PRO A 457 -7.64 -19.31 -3.10
CA PRO A 457 -8.65 -19.83 -2.19
C PRO A 457 -9.07 -21.24 -2.61
N ALA A 458 -9.16 -22.16 -1.66
CA ALA A 458 -9.59 -23.54 -1.91
C ALA A 458 -11.11 -23.65 -2.07
N GLY A 459 -11.86 -22.68 -1.54
CA GLY A 459 -13.32 -22.62 -1.60
C GLY A 459 -13.88 -21.33 -0.99
N PRO A 460 -15.23 -21.19 -0.95
CA PRO A 460 -15.92 -20.03 -0.39
C PRO A 460 -15.68 -19.79 1.11
N GLU A 461 -15.09 -20.74 1.83
CA GLU A 461 -14.74 -20.59 3.24
C GLU A 461 -13.45 -19.79 3.50
N ASP A 462 -12.63 -19.55 2.46
CA ASP A 462 -11.31 -18.92 2.56
C ASP A 462 -11.36 -17.38 2.40
N SER A 463 -12.52 -16.78 2.66
CA SER A 463 -12.72 -15.34 2.72
C SER A 463 -11.84 -14.68 3.79
N ILE A 464 -11.35 -13.46 3.51
CA ILE A 464 -10.62 -12.64 4.48
C ILE A 464 -11.52 -11.65 5.24
N SER A 465 -12.80 -11.56 4.89
CA SER A 465 -13.80 -10.71 5.55
C SER A 465 -15.10 -11.51 5.79
N PRO A 466 -15.09 -12.53 6.66
CA PRO A 466 -16.22 -13.43 6.82
C PRO A 466 -17.41 -12.86 7.63
N ASP A 467 -17.24 -11.71 8.28
CA ASP A 467 -18.11 -11.25 9.36
C ASP A 467 -19.25 -10.31 8.92
N GLY A 468 -19.13 -9.65 7.77
CA GLY A 468 -20.09 -8.68 7.23
C GLY A 468 -20.25 -8.74 5.72
N ASP A 469 -20.82 -7.67 5.16
CA ASP A 469 -20.95 -7.43 3.72
C ASP A 469 -19.83 -6.47 3.29
N ALA A 470 -18.83 -6.98 2.58
CA ALA A 470 -17.58 -6.29 2.31
C ALA A 470 -17.37 -5.99 0.83
N TYR A 471 -16.99 -4.75 0.52
CA TYR A 471 -16.86 -4.26 -0.85
C TYR A 471 -15.84 -3.11 -0.94
N ASN A 472 -15.62 -2.59 -2.15
CA ASN A 472 -14.70 -1.48 -2.43
C ASN A 472 -13.26 -1.78 -1.95
N ASN A 473 -12.80 -3.03 -2.11
CA ASN A 473 -11.47 -3.42 -1.68
C ASN A 473 -10.37 -2.66 -2.45
N GLN A 474 -9.22 -2.45 -1.80
CA GLN A 474 -7.99 -1.92 -2.39
C GLN A 474 -6.78 -2.60 -1.77
N VAL A 475 -5.67 -2.59 -2.50
CA VAL A 475 -4.45 -3.28 -2.08
C VAL A 475 -3.19 -2.50 -2.44
N ALA A 476 -2.24 -2.44 -1.52
CA ALA A 476 -0.89 -1.94 -1.76
C ALA A 476 0.16 -2.92 -1.23
N MET A 477 1.31 -2.96 -1.89
CA MET A 477 2.44 -3.81 -1.52
C MET A 477 3.74 -3.02 -1.65
N ASN A 478 4.64 -3.13 -0.67
CA ASN A 478 5.96 -2.51 -0.78
C ASN A 478 6.95 -3.40 -1.53
N ALA A 479 8.13 -2.84 -1.83
CA ALA A 479 9.21 -3.54 -2.52
C ALA A 479 9.73 -4.81 -1.78
N GLY A 480 9.47 -4.93 -0.48
CA GLY A 480 9.84 -6.09 0.34
C GLY A 480 8.74 -7.14 0.50
N GLY A 481 7.58 -6.95 -0.13
CA GLY A 481 6.45 -7.88 -0.09
C GLY A 481 5.51 -7.73 1.12
N ASN A 482 5.72 -6.72 1.99
CA ASN A 482 4.70 -6.33 2.97
C ASN A 482 3.51 -5.75 2.23
N ALA A 483 2.30 -6.01 2.72
CA ALA A 483 1.08 -5.62 2.04
C ALA A 483 0.00 -5.14 3.00
N VAL A 484 -0.89 -4.29 2.52
CA VAL A 484 -2.12 -3.87 3.20
C VAL A 484 -3.27 -4.07 2.22
N ILE A 485 -4.30 -4.76 2.67
CA ILE A 485 -5.60 -4.84 2.01
C ILE A 485 -6.56 -4.02 2.86
N VAL A 486 -7.35 -3.15 2.24
CA VAL A 486 -8.37 -2.34 2.91
C VAL A 486 -9.70 -2.53 2.20
N TRP A 487 -10.80 -2.51 2.95
CA TRP A 487 -12.15 -2.61 2.41
C TRP A 487 -13.16 -1.85 3.28
N GLU A 488 -14.33 -1.61 2.71
CA GLU A 488 -15.51 -1.17 3.44
C GLU A 488 -16.30 -2.41 3.88
N GLU A 489 -16.76 -2.44 5.13
CA GLU A 489 -17.57 -3.55 5.65
C GLU A 489 -18.83 -3.05 6.37
N TYR A 490 -19.98 -3.52 5.89
CA TYR A 490 -21.31 -3.24 6.41
C TYR A 490 -21.85 -4.40 7.25
N ASP A 491 -22.27 -4.12 8.48
CA ASP A 491 -22.75 -5.15 9.43
C ASP A 491 -24.28 -5.27 9.51
N GLY A 492 -25.01 -4.59 8.62
CA GLY A 492 -26.46 -4.46 8.69
C GLY A 492 -26.96 -3.23 9.48
N VAL A 493 -26.05 -2.47 10.08
CA VAL A 493 -26.34 -1.24 10.86
C VAL A 493 -25.49 -0.06 10.39
N ALA A 494 -24.19 -0.26 10.21
CA ALA A 494 -23.25 0.78 9.81
C ALA A 494 -22.13 0.22 8.92
N SER A 495 -21.47 1.08 8.15
CA SER A 495 -20.21 0.74 7.46
C SER A 495 -19.01 1.08 8.33
N ARG A 496 -17.88 0.41 8.10
CA ARG A 496 -16.56 0.75 8.66
C ARG A 496 -15.47 0.45 7.65
N ILE A 497 -14.31 1.10 7.80
CA ILE A 497 -13.12 0.75 7.05
C ILE A 497 -12.31 -0.24 7.85
N LEU A 498 -12.03 -1.42 7.27
CA LEU A 498 -11.21 -2.47 7.86
C LEU A 498 -9.97 -2.71 7.02
N LYS A 499 -8.93 -3.22 7.68
CA LYS A 499 -7.64 -3.53 7.04
C LYS A 499 -7.18 -4.93 7.44
N SER A 500 -6.45 -5.58 6.54
CA SER A 500 -5.61 -6.73 6.86
C SER A 500 -4.20 -6.49 6.35
N GLU A 501 -3.21 -6.86 7.15
CA GLU A 501 -1.81 -6.55 6.83
C GLU A 501 -0.93 -7.77 6.80
N TYR A 502 0.00 -7.80 5.85
CA TYR A 502 1.07 -8.77 5.79
C TYR A 502 2.38 -8.12 6.23
N ARG A 503 2.86 -8.47 7.42
CA ARG A 503 4.14 -8.00 7.96
C ARG A 503 4.87 -9.13 8.66
N GLY A 504 6.18 -9.21 8.47
CA GLY A 504 7.01 -10.24 9.13
C GLY A 504 6.67 -11.68 8.73
N GLY A 505 6.03 -11.88 7.58
CA GLY A 505 5.68 -13.20 7.07
C GLY A 505 4.28 -13.69 7.46
N VAL A 506 3.49 -12.89 8.17
CA VAL A 506 2.19 -13.28 8.72
C VAL A 506 1.13 -12.24 8.33
N TRP A 507 -0.08 -12.72 8.04
CA TRP A 507 -1.26 -11.87 7.88
C TRP A 507 -1.92 -11.63 9.23
N THR A 508 -2.25 -10.37 9.50
CA THR A 508 -3.09 -9.95 10.62
C THR A 508 -4.42 -9.49 10.06
N PRO A 509 -5.48 -10.32 10.12
CA PRO A 509 -6.83 -9.90 9.79
C PRO A 509 -7.42 -9.07 10.95
N PRO A 510 -8.51 -8.34 10.72
CA PRO A 510 -9.20 -7.67 11.81
C PRO A 510 -9.74 -8.71 12.81
N GLU A 511 -9.73 -8.38 14.11
CA GLU A 511 -10.25 -9.29 15.16
C GLU A 511 -11.79 -9.38 15.17
N GLY A 512 -12.45 -8.51 14.40
CA GLY A 512 -13.87 -8.47 14.15
C GLY A 512 -14.30 -7.08 13.69
N LEU A 513 -15.61 -6.85 13.66
CA LEU A 513 -16.19 -5.60 13.15
C LEU A 513 -15.95 -4.36 14.04
N ASP A 514 -15.44 -4.54 15.27
CA ASP A 514 -15.08 -3.44 16.17
C ASP A 514 -13.64 -2.93 15.92
N ASP A 515 -12.87 -3.60 15.04
CA ASP A 515 -11.47 -3.29 14.70
C ASP A 515 -11.34 -2.28 13.54
N GLY A 516 -12.36 -1.43 13.38
CA GLY A 516 -12.44 -0.44 12.31
C GLY A 516 -11.45 0.71 12.50
N ILE A 517 -10.86 1.19 11.41
CA ILE A 517 -9.92 2.33 11.43
C ILE A 517 -10.59 3.69 11.21
N SER A 518 -11.86 3.67 10.83
CA SER A 518 -12.70 4.86 10.63
C SER A 518 -13.36 5.30 11.94
N PRO A 519 -13.47 6.62 12.21
CA PRO A 519 -14.23 7.11 13.35
C PRO A 519 -15.67 6.58 13.39
N ASP A 520 -16.19 6.38 14.60
CA ASP A 520 -17.58 6.00 14.80
C ASP A 520 -18.57 7.11 14.40
N GLY A 521 -19.76 6.69 13.96
CA GLY A 521 -20.97 7.52 13.97
C GLY A 521 -21.59 7.82 12.62
N GLN A 522 -20.85 7.66 11.52
CA GLN A 522 -21.34 7.80 10.14
C GLN A 522 -20.64 6.80 9.22
N ASP A 523 -21.26 6.46 8.09
CA ASP A 523 -20.76 5.43 7.18
C ASP A 523 -19.58 5.95 6.34
N PRO A 524 -18.38 5.35 6.47
CA PRO A 524 -17.26 5.59 5.59
C PRO A 524 -17.31 4.67 4.36
N ASP A 525 -16.65 5.08 3.28
CA ASP A 525 -16.59 4.30 2.04
C ASP A 525 -15.43 4.73 1.13
N PHE A 526 -15.28 4.00 0.02
CA PHE A 526 -14.26 4.20 -1.02
C PHE A 526 -12.83 4.33 -0.46
N PRO A 527 -12.35 3.38 0.36
CA PRO A 527 -10.99 3.43 0.83
C PRO A 527 -10.01 3.37 -0.35
N ARG A 528 -8.82 3.95 -0.16
CA ARG A 528 -7.63 3.77 -1.01
C ARG A 528 -6.42 3.60 -0.13
N VAL A 529 -5.41 2.90 -0.64
CA VAL A 529 -4.17 2.66 0.09
C VAL A 529 -2.95 2.85 -0.80
N ALA A 530 -1.91 3.48 -0.25
CA ALA A 530 -0.57 3.53 -0.83
C ALA A 530 0.46 3.08 0.21
N MET A 531 1.60 2.59 -0.26
CA MET A 531 2.68 2.13 0.59
C MET A 531 4.04 2.47 -0.03
N ASP A 532 4.99 2.88 0.80
CA ASP A 532 6.37 3.12 0.38
C ASP A 532 7.27 1.87 0.55
N ALA A 533 8.50 1.90 0.01
CA ALA A 533 9.44 0.78 0.10
C ALA A 533 9.80 0.35 1.53
N LEU A 534 9.71 1.25 2.53
CA LEU A 534 9.96 0.91 3.93
C LEU A 534 8.75 0.23 4.60
N GLY A 535 7.59 0.24 3.92
CA GLY A 535 6.34 -0.30 4.43
C GLY A 535 5.55 0.71 5.26
N ASN A 536 5.89 1.99 5.21
CA ASN A 536 5.00 3.06 5.66
C ASN A 536 3.78 3.06 4.74
N ALA A 537 2.60 3.22 5.30
CA ALA A 537 1.35 3.10 4.55
C ALA A 537 0.41 4.26 4.88
N LEU A 538 -0.42 4.61 3.91
CA LEU A 538 -1.42 5.65 4.01
C LEU A 538 -2.73 5.10 3.46
N ILE A 539 -3.75 5.06 4.32
CA ILE A 539 -5.12 4.71 3.93
C ILE A 539 -5.94 5.99 3.96
N VAL A 540 -6.77 6.22 2.95
CA VAL A 540 -7.67 7.37 2.85
C VAL A 540 -9.07 6.92 2.47
N TRP A 541 -10.10 7.61 2.94
CA TRP A 541 -11.50 7.29 2.64
C TRP A 541 -12.38 8.54 2.72
N CYS A 542 -13.61 8.41 2.25
CA CYS A 542 -14.65 9.43 2.38
C CYS A 542 -15.60 9.05 3.52
N GLN A 543 -16.04 10.01 4.33
CA GLN A 543 -17.00 9.76 5.42
C GLN A 543 -17.76 11.05 5.78
N ASP A 544 -19.00 10.94 6.25
CA ASP A 544 -19.77 12.09 6.75
C ASP A 544 -19.29 12.48 8.16
N ASP A 545 -19.01 13.77 8.40
CA ASP A 545 -18.60 14.31 9.70
C ASP A 545 -19.77 14.62 10.66
N GLY A 546 -21.00 14.27 10.26
CA GLY A 546 -22.27 14.61 10.90
C GLY A 546 -22.96 15.84 10.28
N SER A 547 -22.29 16.52 9.35
CA SER A 547 -22.81 17.67 8.61
C SER A 547 -22.54 17.61 7.11
N ARG A 548 -21.39 17.05 6.72
CA ARG A 548 -20.85 17.05 5.38
C ARG A 548 -19.96 15.85 5.15
N ARG A 549 -19.76 15.52 3.88
CA ARG A 549 -18.79 14.51 3.48
C ARG A 549 -17.39 15.06 3.45
N GLN A 550 -16.46 14.39 4.13
CA GLN A 550 -15.06 14.78 4.27
C GLN A 550 -14.11 13.65 3.90
N ILE A 551 -12.84 14.01 3.70
CA ILE A 551 -11.74 13.07 3.49
C ILE A 551 -11.03 12.81 4.80
N PHE A 552 -10.85 11.54 5.13
CA PHE A 552 -10.12 11.07 6.30
C PHE A 552 -8.90 10.28 5.87
N LYS A 553 -7.96 10.11 6.80
CA LYS A 553 -6.74 9.35 6.56
C LYS A 553 -6.27 8.60 7.81
N SER A 554 -5.58 7.50 7.58
CA SER A 554 -4.89 6.70 8.58
C SER A 554 -3.46 6.47 8.12
N GLU A 555 -2.48 6.55 9.02
CA GLU A 555 -1.06 6.56 8.69
C GLU A 555 -0.26 5.55 9.50
N TYR A 556 0.50 4.68 8.82
CA TYR A 556 1.49 3.81 9.42
C TYR A 556 2.89 4.32 9.12
N ARG A 557 3.66 4.63 10.16
CA ARG A 557 5.06 5.06 10.02
C ARG A 557 5.82 4.94 11.32
N PHE A 558 7.14 5.12 11.25
CA PHE A 558 7.95 5.44 12.41
C PHE A 558 7.71 6.90 12.80
N TRP A 559 7.36 7.13 14.07
CA TRP A 559 7.04 8.46 14.58
C TRP A 559 8.22 9.05 15.34
N ASP A 560 8.56 10.30 15.01
CA ASP A 560 9.43 11.16 15.80
C ASP A 560 8.54 12.13 16.61
N GLU A 561 8.76 12.23 17.92
CA GLU A 561 8.05 13.20 18.80
C GLU A 561 8.42 14.66 18.52
#